data_AF-A0A3Q8YF94-F1
#
_entry.id   AF-A0A3Q8YF94-F1
#
_cell.length_a   1.000
_cell.length_b   1.000
_cell.length_c   1.000
_cell.angle_alpha   90.00
_cell.angle_beta   90.00
_cell.angle_gamma   90.00
#
_symmetry.space_group_name_H-M   'P 1'
#
loop_
_entity.id
_entity.type
_entity.pdbx_description
1 polymer ?
#
loop_
_entity_poly.entity_id
_entity_poly.type
_entity_poly.pdbx_seq_one_letter_code
_entity_poly.pdbx_strand_id
1 'polypeptide(L)'
;MDHDETTPVHLHRIDPSRNMRRFYTLVIQPTLFGGVSVIRNWGRIGTNGQSMMETFDSDDAATNAFSRLERTKRRKGYRDSGLA
;
A
#
# COMPACT_ATOMS: atom_id res chain seq x y z
N MET A 1 -8.56 14.91 14.85
CA MET A 1 -7.46 14.42 14.00
C MET A 1 -7.68 12.92 13.90
N ASP A 2 -8.51 12.54 12.94
CA ASP A 2 -8.99 11.18 12.83
C ASP A 2 -7.91 10.34 12.12
N HIS A 3 -7.34 9.39 12.87
CA HIS A 3 -6.32 8.44 12.42
C HIS A 3 -6.87 7.39 11.42
N ASP A 4 -7.79 7.78 10.53
CA ASP A 4 -8.46 6.84 9.60
C ASP A 4 -7.86 6.87 8.18
N GLU A 5 -7.19 7.96 7.77
CA GLU A 5 -6.57 8.09 6.44
C GLU A 5 -5.21 7.37 6.29
N THR A 6 -4.62 6.87 7.39
CA THR A 6 -3.31 6.20 7.37
C THR A 6 -3.38 4.72 7.75
N THR A 7 -4.59 4.17 7.80
CA THR A 7 -4.80 2.76 8.09
C THR A 7 -4.06 1.88 7.08
N PRO A 8 -3.42 0.78 7.52
CA PRO A 8 -2.71 -0.11 6.61
C PRO A 8 -3.66 -0.70 5.55
N VAL A 9 -3.40 -0.41 4.28
CA VAL A 9 -4.21 -0.89 3.17
C VAL A 9 -3.63 -2.19 2.63
N HIS A 10 -4.47 -3.21 2.50
CA HIS A 10 -4.13 -4.50 1.93
C HIS A 10 -5.00 -4.73 0.70
N LEU A 11 -4.38 -4.84 -0.47
CA LEU A 11 -5.07 -5.01 -1.73
C LEU A 11 -4.68 -6.31 -2.43
N HIS A 12 -5.67 -6.98 -3.00
CA HIS A 12 -5.49 -8.12 -3.89
C HIS A 12 -5.92 -7.79 -5.31
N ARG A 13 -5.22 -8.41 -6.27
CA ARG A 13 -5.65 -8.50 -7.67
C ARG A 13 -5.61 -9.95 -8.09
N ILE A 14 -6.80 -10.52 -8.27
CA ILE A 14 -6.99 -11.92 -8.64
C ILE A 14 -7.75 -11.96 -9.96
N ASP A 15 -7.14 -12.57 -10.97
CA ASP A 15 -7.72 -12.81 -12.29
C ASP A 15 -7.23 -14.19 -12.77
N PRO A 16 -8.07 -15.24 -12.62
CA PRO A 16 -7.72 -16.60 -13.02
C PRO A 16 -7.43 -16.74 -14.51
N SER A 17 -8.12 -15.98 -15.36
CA SER A 17 -7.95 -16.04 -16.83
C SER A 17 -6.55 -15.64 -17.29
N ARG A 18 -5.82 -14.89 -16.44
CA ARG A 18 -4.46 -14.40 -16.69
C ARG A 18 -3.40 -15.01 -15.77
N ASN A 19 -3.71 -16.09 -15.04
CA ASN A 19 -2.85 -16.66 -14.00
C ASN A 19 -2.29 -15.59 -13.04
N MET A 20 -3.14 -14.63 -12.67
CA MET A 20 -2.76 -13.46 -11.91
C MET A 20 -3.36 -13.54 -10.51
N ARG A 21 -2.48 -13.69 -9.52
CA ARG A 21 -2.84 -13.69 -8.11
C ARG A 21 -1.78 -12.90 -7.36
N ARG A 22 -2.01 -11.59 -7.20
CA ARG A 22 -1.03 -10.64 -6.66
C ARG A 22 -1.57 -9.91 -5.44
N PHE A 23 -0.69 -9.57 -4.51
CA PHE A 23 -0.98 -8.67 -3.40
C PHE A 23 -0.24 -7.34 -3.55
N TYR A 24 -0.73 -6.34 -2.85
CA TYR A 24 -0.10 -5.05 -2.65
C TYR A 24 -0.51 -4.53 -1.27
N THR A 25 0.45 -4.32 -0.37
CA THR A 25 0.22 -3.68 0.93
C THR A 25 0.84 -2.31 0.95
N LEU A 26 0.23 -1.39 1.68
CA LEU A 26 0.68 -0.01 1.81
C LEU A 26 0.40 0.47 3.24
N VAL A 27 1.40 1.04 3.90
CA VAL A 27 1.29 1.56 5.27
C VAL A 27 2.13 2.82 5.42
N ILE A 28 1.65 3.75 6.26
CA ILE A 28 2.44 4.89 6.72
C ILE A 28 2.96 4.58 8.12
N GLN A 29 4.26 4.82 8.36
CA GLN A 29 4.87 4.66 9.67
C GLN A 29 5.72 5.88 10.01
N PRO A 30 5.63 6.41 11.24
CA PRO A 30 6.55 7.44 11.71
C PRO A 30 7.96 6.85 11.84
N THR A 31 8.97 7.68 11.58
CA THR A 31 10.38 7.33 11.77
C THR A 31 10.89 7.84 13.12
N LEU A 32 12.01 7.29 13.58
CA LEU A 32 12.67 7.72 14.83
C LEU A 32 13.28 9.14 14.76
N PHE A 33 13.37 9.73 13.57
CA PHE A 33 14.03 11.01 13.32
C PHE A 33 13.04 12.13 12.97
N GLY A 34 11.76 11.96 13.29
CA GLY A 34 10.73 12.98 13.04
C GLY A 34 10.22 13.06 11.60
N GLY A 35 10.73 12.21 10.70
CA GLY A 35 10.14 12.00 9.37
C GLY A 35 9.08 10.90 9.36
N VAL A 36 8.48 10.66 8.20
CA VAL A 36 7.38 9.71 8.00
C VAL A 36 7.67 8.87 6.77
N SER A 37 7.53 7.55 6.88
CA SER A 37 7.80 6.63 5.78
C SER A 37 6.53 5.98 5.26
N VAL A 38 6.40 5.94 3.93
CA VAL A 38 5.44 5.08 3.23
C VAL A 38 6.15 3.77 2.89
N ILE A 39 5.63 2.67 3.42
CA ILE A 39 6.15 1.33 3.17
C ILE A 39 5.16 0.58 2.28
N ARG A 40 5.68 -0.02 1.22
CA ARG A 40 4.91 -0.82 0.26
C ARG A 40 5.51 -2.21 0.11
N ASN A 41 4.66 -3.24 0.12
CA ASN A 41 5.04 -4.61 -0.20
C ASN A 41 4.18 -5.12 -1.36
N TRP A 42 4.75 -5.88 -2.28
CA TRP A 42 4.01 -6.41 -3.43
C TRP A 42 4.59 -7.71 -3.95
N GLY A 43 3.74 -8.57 -4.49
CA GLY A 43 4.19 -9.86 -4.98
C GLY A 43 3.06 -10.73 -5.48
N ARG A 44 3.37 -12.00 -5.76
CA ARG A 44 2.35 -13.03 -5.94
C ARG A 44 1.86 -13.46 -4.55
N ILE A 45 0.58 -13.75 -4.40
CA ILE A 45 0.03 -14.25 -3.13
C ILE A 45 0.69 -15.61 -2.83
N GLY A 46 1.15 -15.78 -1.59
CA GLY A 46 1.89 -16.97 -1.15
C GLY A 46 3.41 -16.86 -1.31
N THR A 47 3.95 -15.68 -1.63
CA THR A 47 5.40 -15.43 -1.65
C THR A 47 5.76 -14.22 -0.79
N ASN A 48 7.04 -14.07 -0.45
CA ASN A 48 7.54 -12.92 0.30
C ASN A 48 7.45 -11.59 -0.49
N GLY A 49 7.33 -11.66 -1.81
CA GLY A 49 7.25 -10.47 -2.67
C GLY A 49 8.50 -9.60 -2.63
N GLN A 50 8.29 -8.30 -2.82
CA GLN A 50 9.28 -7.23 -2.76
C GLN A 50 8.75 -6.12 -1.86
N SER A 51 9.67 -5.36 -1.27
CA SER A 51 9.36 -4.25 -0.37
C SER A 51 10.11 -3.00 -0.78
N MET A 52 9.54 -1.83 -0.50
CA MET A 52 10.20 -0.53 -0.64
C MET A 52 9.67 0.41 0.43
N MET A 53 10.57 1.19 0.99
CA MET A 53 10.29 2.30 1.89
C MET A 53 10.66 3.62 1.19
N GLU A 54 9.80 4.62 1.33
CA GLU A 54 10.05 6.00 0.89
C GLU A 54 9.78 6.92 2.07
N THR A 55 10.77 7.73 2.45
CA THR A 55 10.70 8.63 3.62
C THR A 55 10.46 10.07 3.18
N PHE A 56 9.64 10.77 3.93
CA PHE A 56 9.22 12.14 3.71
C PHE A 56 9.43 12.96 4.99
N ASP A 57 9.68 14.25 4.82
CA ASP A 57 9.87 15.19 5.93
C ASP A 57 8.54 15.68 6.54
N SER A 58 7.40 15.43 5.87
CA SER A 58 6.09 15.83 6.36
C SER A 58 5.02 14.73 6.21
N ASP A 59 4.10 14.68 7.17
CA ASP A 59 2.92 13.80 7.15
C ASP A 59 2.06 14.02 5.90
N ASP A 60 1.87 15.28 5.48
CA ASP A 60 1.09 15.62 4.29
C ASP A 60 1.72 15.03 3.01
N ALA A 61 3.04 15.09 2.88
CA ALA A 61 3.74 14.53 1.72
C ALA A 61 3.60 12.99 1.69
N ALA A 62 3.76 12.33 2.84
CA ALA A 62 3.57 10.90 2.97
C ALA A 62 2.12 10.47 2.66
N THR A 63 1.13 11.19 3.19
CA THR A 63 -0.31 10.92 2.99
C THR A 63 -0.71 11.11 1.52
N ASN A 64 -0.20 12.16 0.86
CA ASN A 64 -0.40 12.36 -0.57
C ASN A 64 0.22 11.24 -1.41
N ALA A 65 1.45 10.82 -1.09
CA ALA A 65 2.11 9.71 -1.77
C ALA A 65 1.35 8.39 -1.58
N PHE A 66 0.90 8.11 -0.36
CA PHE A 66 0.06 6.97 -0.01
C PHE A 66 -1.23 6.95 -0.84
N SER A 67 -2.03 8.01 -0.76
CA SER A 67 -3.30 8.15 -1.48
C SER A 67 -3.12 8.00 -2.99
N ARG A 68 -2.03 8.56 -3.55
CA ARG A 68 -1.71 8.44 -4.97
C ARG A 68 -1.41 7.00 -5.36
N LEU A 69 -0.60 6.29 -4.57
CA LEU A 69 -0.25 4.89 -4.81
C LEU A 69 -1.49 4.00 -4.74
N GLU A 70 -2.29 4.16 -3.69
CA GLU A 70 -3.52 3.40 -3.48
C GLU A 70 -4.49 3.57 -4.65
N ARG A 71 -4.86 4.81 -5.00
CA ARG A 71 -5.76 5.12 -6.13
C ARG A 71 -5.22 4.54 -7.43
N THR A 72 -3.92 4.64 -7.66
CA THR A 72 -3.28 4.08 -8.86
C THR A 72 -3.42 2.56 -8.92
N LYS A 73 -3.26 1.84 -7.80
CA LYS A 73 -3.42 0.39 -7.77
C LYS A 73 -4.89 -0.03 -7.89
N ARG A 74 -5.81 0.68 -7.25
CA ARG A 74 -7.26 0.43 -7.40
C ARG A 74 -7.73 0.56 -8.84
N ARG A 75 -7.24 1.58 -9.59
CA ARG A 75 -7.49 1.72 -11.04
C ARG A 75 -6.91 0.57 -11.87
N LYS A 76 -5.82 -0.06 -11.40
CA LYS A 76 -5.23 -1.25 -12.03
C LYS A 76 -5.97 -2.55 -11.69
N GLY A 77 -7.12 -2.48 -11.00
CA GLY A 77 -7.95 -3.63 -10.66
C GLY A 77 -7.59 -4.31 -9.34
N TYR A 78 -6.79 -3.66 -8.49
CA TYR A 78 -6.64 -4.09 -7.10
C TYR A 78 -7.87 -3.72 -6.28
N ARG A 79 -8.23 -4.55 -5.29
CA ARG A 79 -9.39 -4.43 -4.39
C ARG A 79 -8.99 -4.81 -2.96
N ASP A 80 -9.72 -4.34 -1.95
CA ASP A 80 -9.41 -4.64 -0.55
C ASP A 80 -9.42 -6.13 -0.26
N SER A 81 -8.43 -6.62 0.48
CA SER A 81 -8.23 -8.05 0.74
C SER A 81 -9.17 -8.65 1.79
N GLY A 82 -10.22 -7.93 2.21
CA GLY A 82 -11.20 -8.35 3.22
C GLY A 82 -12.67 -8.33 2.75
N LEU A 83 -12.91 -8.00 1.49
CA LEU A 83 -14.23 -8.12 0.84
C LEU A 83 -14.12 -9.23 -0.21
N ALA A 84 -14.07 -10.47 0.26
CA ALA A 84 -14.33 -11.64 -0.57
C ALA A 84 -15.84 -11.86 -0.67
#